data_AF-B4W4H1-F1
#
_entry.id   AF-B4W4H1-F1
#
_cell.length_a   1.000
_cell.length_b   1.000
_cell.length_c   1.000
_cell.angle_alpha   90.00
_cell.angle_beta   90.00
_cell.angle_gamma   90.00
#
_symmetry.space_group_name_H-M   'P 1'
#
loop_
_entity.id
_entity.type
_entity.pdbx_description
1 polymer ?
#
loop_
_entity_poly.entity_id
_entity_poly.type
_entity_poly.pdbx_seq_one_letter_code
_entity_poly.pdbx_strand_id
1 'polypeptide(L)'
;MLNNFSTDPIFTPEQVLENRGRVAIFIDGSNLFYAALQLGIEIDYTKLLVRLTAGSRLLRSFFYTGVDRTNEKQQGFLLWMRRNGYRVIAKDLVQLPDGSKKANLDVEIA
;
A
#
# COMPACT_ATOMS: atom_id res chain seq x y z
N MET A 1 -40.90 0.03 28.00
CA MET A 1 -39.58 0.55 28.37
C MET A 1 -38.59 0.01 27.35
N LEU A 2 -38.14 0.84 26.42
CA LEU A 2 -37.14 0.45 25.41
C LEU A 2 -35.81 1.11 25.82
N ASN A 3 -34.81 0.29 26.11
CA ASN A 3 -33.49 0.74 26.52
C ASN A 3 -32.75 1.36 25.33
N ASN A 4 -32.39 2.63 25.47
CA ASN A 4 -31.43 3.32 24.60
C ASN A 4 -30.07 2.62 24.73
N PHE A 5 -29.66 1.89 23.70
CA PHE A 5 -28.24 1.59 23.51
C PHE A 5 -27.57 2.89 23.07
N SER A 6 -26.82 3.52 23.98
CA SER A 6 -25.95 4.65 23.67
C SER A 6 -24.90 4.20 22.66
N THR A 7 -25.02 4.69 21.42
CA THR A 7 -24.04 4.51 20.33
C THR A 7 -22.86 5.47 20.48
N ASP A 8 -22.45 5.76 21.71
CA ASP A 8 -21.30 6.63 21.95
C ASP A 8 -20.04 5.77 21.92
N PRO A 9 -19.07 6.07 21.04
CA PRO A 9 -17.84 5.32 20.99
C PRO A 9 -17.11 5.44 22.33
N ILE A 10 -16.73 4.30 22.90
CA ILE A 10 -16.03 4.17 24.20
C ILE A 10 -14.69 4.94 24.21
N PHE A 11 -14.13 5.20 23.03
CA PHE A 11 -12.89 5.95 22.85
C PHE A 11 -13.10 7.11 21.91
N THR A 12 -12.48 8.26 22.22
CA THR A 12 -12.44 9.38 21.27
C THR A 12 -11.57 9.01 20.06
N PRO A 13 -11.78 9.64 18.88
CA PRO A 13 -10.91 9.45 17.72
C PRO A 13 -9.43 9.67 18.06
N GLU A 14 -9.11 10.64 18.92
CA GLU A 14 -7.76 10.90 19.43
C GLU A 14 -7.21 9.73 20.26
N GLN A 15 -8.01 9.11 21.13
CA GLN A 15 -7.59 7.94 21.93
C GLN A 15 -7.38 6.69 21.08
N VAL A 16 -8.20 6.51 20.04
CA VAL A 16 -7.99 5.46 19.02
C VAL A 16 -6.69 5.73 18.24
N LEU A 17 -6.36 7.00 18.01
CA LEU A 17 -5.11 7.43 17.35
C LEU A 17 -3.89 7.26 18.25
N GLU A 18 -3.98 7.58 19.55
CA GLU A 18 -2.89 7.42 20.53
C GLU A 18 -2.52 5.96 20.78
N ASN A 19 -3.46 5.03 20.62
CA ASN A 19 -3.24 3.61 20.91
C ASN A 19 -3.42 2.68 19.70
N ARG A 20 -3.05 3.15 18.49
CA ARG A 20 -3.06 2.32 17.26
C ARG A 20 -2.14 1.10 17.32
N GLY A 21 -1.25 1.03 18.32
CA GLY A 21 -0.31 -0.07 18.47
C GLY A 21 0.67 -0.16 17.30
N ARG A 22 0.86 -1.37 16.77
CA ARG A 22 1.71 -1.62 15.60
C ARG A 22 0.90 -1.62 14.32
N VAL A 23 1.39 -0.94 13.29
CA VAL A 23 0.74 -0.88 11.97
C VAL A 23 1.50 -1.74 10.97
N ALA A 24 0.78 -2.51 10.16
CA ALA A 24 1.29 -3.10 8.93
C ALA A 24 0.59 -2.46 7.73
N ILE A 25 1.35 -2.19 6.66
CA ILE A 25 0.86 -1.53 5.44
C ILE A 25 1.01 -2.51 4.28
N PHE A 26 -0.03 -2.67 3.47
CA PHE A 26 -0.03 -3.51 2.28
C PHE A 26 -0.52 -2.68 1.10
N ILE A 27 0.35 -2.43 0.12
CA ILE A 27 0.05 -1.60 -1.05
C ILE A 27 0.12 -2.48 -2.29
N ASP A 28 -0.96 -2.49 -3.07
CA ASP A 28 -0.93 -2.89 -4.47
C ASP A 28 -0.41 -1.72 -5.31
N GLY A 29 0.84 -1.86 -5.76
CA GLY A 29 1.56 -0.83 -6.49
C GLY A 29 1.01 -0.58 -7.89
N SER A 30 0.48 -1.61 -8.56
CA SER A 30 -0.09 -1.45 -9.90
C SER A 30 -1.39 -0.66 -9.81
N ASN A 31 -2.29 -1.04 -8.89
CA ASN A 31 -3.55 -0.32 -8.71
C ASN A 31 -3.32 1.11 -8.21
N LEU A 32 -2.40 1.33 -7.27
CA LEU A 32 -2.05 2.68 -6.81
C LEU A 32 -1.51 3.56 -7.93
N PHE A 33 -0.62 3.01 -8.78
CA PHE A 33 -0.04 3.74 -9.91
C PHE A 33 -1.10 4.15 -10.94
N TYR A 34 -1.95 3.22 -11.39
CA TYR A 34 -2.96 3.52 -12.39
C TYR A 34 -4.03 4.49 -11.87
N ALA A 35 -4.44 4.36 -10.60
CA ALA A 35 -5.37 5.30 -9.98
C ALA A 35 -4.79 6.73 -9.92
N ALA A 36 -3.54 6.87 -9.49
CA ALA A 36 -2.88 8.18 -9.43
C ALA A 36 -2.65 8.77 -10.83
N LEU A 37 -2.26 7.96 -11.81
CA LEU A 37 -2.11 8.38 -13.20
C LEU A 37 -3.44 8.90 -13.77
N GLN A 38 -4.53 8.18 -13.55
CA GLN A 38 -5.87 8.58 -14.00
C GLN A 38 -6.33 9.90 -13.38
N LEU A 39 -5.92 10.18 -12.14
CA LEU A 39 -6.21 11.42 -11.43
C LEU A 39 -5.18 12.53 -11.68
N GLY A 40 -4.12 12.28 -12.43
CA GLY A 40 -3.02 13.24 -12.64
C GLY A 40 -2.25 13.58 -11.36
N ILE A 41 -2.21 12.66 -10.39
CA ILE A 41 -1.56 12.86 -9.09
C ILE A 41 -0.17 12.22 -9.12
N GLU A 42 0.84 12.98 -8.70
CA GLU A 42 2.15 12.43 -8.37
C GLU A 42 2.22 12.00 -6.91
N ILE A 43 2.67 10.77 -6.66
CA ILE A 43 2.78 10.23 -5.29
C ILE A 43 4.20 10.42 -4.77
N ASP A 44 4.32 11.15 -3.66
CA ASP A 44 5.50 11.11 -2.80
C ASP A 44 5.40 9.90 -1.84
N TYR A 45 6.12 8.83 -2.17
CA TYR A 45 6.06 7.58 -1.42
C TYR A 45 6.69 7.67 -0.01
N THR A 46 7.57 8.63 0.25
CA THR A 46 8.11 8.85 1.60
C THR A 46 7.03 9.50 2.47
N LYS A 47 6.36 10.54 1.96
CA LYS A 47 5.24 11.17 2.66
C LYS A 47 4.06 10.21 2.83
N LEU A 48 3.78 9.38 1.84
CA LEU A 48 2.75 8.35 1.94
C LEU A 48 3.04 7.38 3.11
N LEU A 49 4.28 6.91 3.23
CA LEU A 49 4.67 6.01 4.32
C LEU A 49 4.47 6.64 5.69
N VAL A 50 4.93 7.90 5.85
CA VAL A 50 4.77 8.66 7.10
C VAL A 50 3.28 8.86 7.41
N ARG A 51 2.48 9.23 6.40
CA ARG A 51 1.05 9.49 6.56
C ARG A 51 0.25 8.26 6.95
N LEU A 52 0.58 7.10 6.36
CA LEU A 52 -0.05 5.81 6.65
C LEU A 52 0.39 5.26 8.02
N THR A 53 1.65 5.50 8.40
CA THR A 53 2.17 5.12 9.72
C THR A 53 1.53 5.95 10.83
N ALA A 54 1.24 7.23 10.58
CA ALA A 54 0.49 8.13 11.48
C ALA A 54 0.99 8.11 12.94
N GLY A 55 2.31 8.15 13.15
CA GLY A 55 2.94 8.12 14.47
C GLY A 55 2.91 6.77 15.20
N SER A 56 2.26 5.74 14.64
CA SER A 56 2.24 4.39 15.17
C SER A 56 3.58 3.68 14.95
N ARG A 57 3.83 2.58 15.66
CA ARG A 57 5.04 1.78 15.43
C ARG A 57 4.87 0.92 14.18
N LEU A 58 5.59 1.23 13.10
CA LEU A 58 5.53 0.42 11.87
C LEU A 58 6.10 -0.98 12.12
N LEU A 59 5.28 -2.01 11.92
CA LEU A 59 5.72 -3.41 11.89
C LEU A 59 6.42 -3.72 10.56
N ARG A 60 5.75 -3.37 9.44
CA ARG A 60 6.26 -3.53 8.08
C ARG A 60 5.36 -2.78 7.09
N SER A 61 5.96 -2.24 6.02
CA SER A 61 5.22 -1.85 4.83
C SER A 61 5.60 -2.76 3.66
N PHE A 62 4.59 -3.28 2.98
CA PHE A 62 4.74 -4.15 1.83
C PHE A 62 4.26 -3.42 0.58
N PHE A 63 5.01 -3.55 -0.50
CA PHE A 63 4.66 -3.00 -1.81
C PHE A 63 4.68 -4.12 -2.84
N TYR A 64 3.49 -4.56 -3.24
CA TYR A 64 3.27 -5.66 -4.18
C TYR A 64 3.17 -5.08 -5.58
N THR A 65 3.91 -5.63 -6.54
CA THR A 65 3.91 -5.09 -7.90
C THR A 65 4.34 -6.10 -8.95
N GLY A 66 3.82 -5.93 -10.17
CA GLY A 66 4.34 -6.59 -11.35
C GLY A 66 5.65 -5.95 -11.81
N VAL A 67 6.62 -6.75 -12.22
CA VAL A 67 7.92 -6.27 -12.69
C VAL A 67 8.17 -6.69 -14.13
N ASP A 68 8.59 -5.72 -14.95
CA ASP A 68 9.24 -5.96 -16.23
C ASP A 68 10.75 -5.81 -16.02
N ARG A 69 11.49 -6.92 -16.16
CA ARG A 69 12.94 -6.94 -15.93
C ARG A 69 13.72 -6.13 -16.95
N THR A 70 13.14 -5.87 -18.13
CA THR A 70 13.80 -5.04 -19.15
C THR A 70 13.56 -3.55 -18.94
N ASN A 71 12.69 -3.16 -18.00
CA ASN A 71 12.40 -1.76 -17.71
C ASN A 71 13.31 -1.21 -16.62
N GLU A 72 14.45 -0.63 -17.03
CA GLU A 72 15.45 -0.07 -16.10
C GLU A 72 14.89 1.03 -15.18
N LYS A 73 13.97 1.88 -15.69
CA LYS A 73 13.32 2.92 -14.88
C LYS A 73 12.51 2.30 -13.74
N GLN A 74 11.76 1.24 -14.05
CA GLN A 74 11.01 0.50 -13.04
C GLN A 74 11.96 -0.16 -12.03
N GLN A 75 13.05 -0.80 -12.47
CA GLN A 75 14.04 -1.38 -11.55
C GLN A 75 14.64 -0.34 -10.61
N GLY A 76 14.99 0.84 -11.13
CA GLY A 76 15.47 1.97 -10.33
C GLY A 76 14.47 2.43 -9.29
N PHE A 77 13.20 2.57 -9.66
CA PHE A 77 12.11 2.91 -8.74
C PHE A 77 11.94 1.84 -7.63
N LEU A 78 11.92 0.55 -7.99
CA LEU A 78 11.76 -0.53 -7.02
C LEU A 78 12.98 -0.64 -6.08
N LEU A 79 14.19 -0.35 -6.56
CA LEU A 79 15.37 -0.25 -5.71
C LEU A 79 15.24 0.93 -4.73
N TRP A 80 14.80 2.09 -5.22
CA TRP A 80 14.56 3.25 -4.37
C TRP A 80 13.51 2.94 -3.28
N MET A 81 12.40 2.28 -3.62
CA MET A 81 11.37 1.87 -2.65
C MET A 81 11.94 0.99 -1.53
N ARG A 82 12.80 0.01 -1.88
CA ARG A 82 13.48 -0.85 -0.89
C ARG A 82 14.38 -0.07 0.05
N ARG A 83 15.08 0.95 -0.46
CA ARG A 83 15.94 1.83 0.34
C ARG A 83 15.15 2.80 1.22
N ASN A 84 13.90 3.10 0.85
CA ASN A 84 13.05 4.08 1.53
C ASN A 84 11.91 3.44 2.33
N GLY A 85 12.19 2.28 2.93
CA GLY A 85 11.35 1.72 4.00
C GLY A 85 10.26 0.75 3.54
N TYR A 86 10.14 0.43 2.25
CA TYR A 86 9.18 -0.55 1.74
C TYR A 86 9.81 -1.93 1.51
N ARG A 87 9.13 -2.98 1.96
CA ARG A 87 9.41 -4.35 1.52
C ARG A 87 8.72 -4.61 0.18
N VAL A 88 9.48 -4.51 -0.90
CA VAL A 88 8.97 -4.75 -2.25
C VAL A 88 8.86 -6.24 -2.54
N ILE A 89 7.64 -6.69 -2.88
CA ILE A 89 7.32 -8.02 -3.36
C ILE A 89 7.00 -7.90 -4.85
N ALA A 90 7.87 -8.44 -5.70
CA ALA A 90 7.78 -8.28 -7.14
C ALA A 90 7.54 -9.63 -7.83
N LYS A 91 6.56 -9.68 -8.74
CA LYS A 91 6.30 -10.83 -9.61
C LYS A 91 6.49 -10.47 -11.06
N ASP A 92 7.09 -11.37 -11.82
CA ASP A 92 7.25 -11.18 -13.25
C ASP A 92 5.87 -11.06 -13.92
N LEU A 93 5.73 -10.10 -14.83
CA LEU A 93 4.50 -9.93 -15.60
C LEU A 93 4.28 -11.15 -16.49
N VAL A 94 3.09 -11.73 -16.42
CA VAL A 94 2.68 -12.81 -17.34
C VAL A 94 2.02 -12.17 -18.55
N GLN A 95 2.41 -12.61 -19.73
CA GLN A 95 1.75 -12.22 -20.97
C GLN A 95 0.50 -13.08 -21.16
N LEU A 96 -0.65 -12.43 -21.25
CA LEU A 96 -1.94 -13.07 -21.49
C LEU A 96 -2.14 -13.35 -22.99
N PRO A 97 -3.05 -14.27 -23.36
CA PRO A 97 -3.30 -14.63 -24.77
C PRO A 97 -3.76 -13.45 -25.65
N ASP A 98 -4.31 -12.40 -25.04
CA ASP A 98 -4.71 -11.15 -25.71
C ASP A 98 -3.54 -10.17 -25.94
N GLY A 99 -2.32 -10.57 -25.57
CA GLY A 99 -1.10 -9.76 -25.69
C GLY A 99 -0.85 -8.80 -24.53
N SER A 100 -1.83 -8.63 -23.62
CA SER A 100 -1.66 -7.78 -22.43
C SER A 100 -0.71 -8.42 -21.42
N LYS A 101 0.00 -7.59 -20.63
CA LYS A 101 0.90 -8.06 -19.57
C LYS A 101 0.27 -7.73 -18.21
N LYS A 102 0.01 -8.73 -17.38
CA LYS A 102 -0.55 -8.53 -16.03
C LYS A 102 0.19 -9.41 -15.01
N ALA A 103 0.49 -8.85 -13.84
CA ALA A 103 0.88 -9.65 -12.68
C ALA A 103 -0.39 -10.04 -11.93
N ASN A 104 -0.57 -11.33 -11.64
CA ASN A 104 -1.60 -11.77 -10.72
C ASN A 104 -1.06 -11.65 -9.28
N LEU A 105 -1.48 -10.59 -8.57
CA LEU A 105 -1.08 -10.28 -7.20
C LEU A 105 -2.17 -10.60 -6.17
N ASP A 106 -3.37 -10.98 -6.63
CA ASP A 106 -4.57 -11.11 -5.79
C ASP A 106 -4.44 -12.22 -4.72
N VAL A 107 -3.52 -13.18 -4.91
CA VAL A 107 -3.26 -14.28 -3.98
C VAL A 107 -2.28 -13.90 -2.84
N GLU A 108 -1.55 -12.79 -2.93
CA GLU A 108 -0.48 -12.46 -1.97
C GLU A 108 -0.88 -11.47 -0.86
N ILE A 109 -2.06 -10.89 -0.95
CA ILE A 109 -2.61 -9.97 0.06
C ILE A 109 -3.51 -10.70 1.08
N ALA A 110 -3.72 -12.02 0.93
CA ALA A 110 -4.53 -12.84 1.84
C ALA A 110 -3.86 -13.14 3.20
#